data_AF-A0A1G7T056-F1
#
_entry.id   AF-A0A1G7T056-F1
#
_cell.length_a   1.000
_cell.length_b   1.000
_cell.length_c   1.000
_cell.angle_alpha   90.00
_cell.angle_beta   90.00
_cell.angle_gamma   90.00
#
_symmetry.space_group_name_H-M   'P 1'
#
loop_
_entity.id
_entity.type
_entity.pdbx_description
1 polymer ?
#
loop_
_entity_poly.entity_id
_entity_poly.type
_entity_poly.pdbx_seq_one_letter_code
_entity_poly.pdbx_strand_id
1 'polypeptide(L)'
;MFSPSVLARVVRRLGLFADQGLDIVEQPVASSSAQFRALLDGDLDMALTSPDNVLAYRSAPDNPLGETADLRTDLDAMRTVVQLRRKYTSPPIGGPDPLASALDPLDKLIDPRMTEAA
;
A
#
# COMPACT_ATOMS: atom_id res chain seq x y z
N MET A 1 -3.05 15.73 -4.54
CA MET A 1 -4.10 15.52 -5.56
C MET A 1 -4.24 14.02 -5.74
N PHE A 2 -5.42 13.46 -5.49
CA PHE A 2 -5.71 12.06 -5.77
C PHE A 2 -6.10 11.94 -7.24
N SER A 3 -5.34 11.16 -8.01
CA SER A 3 -5.62 10.89 -9.42
C SER A 3 -6.15 9.46 -9.58
N PRO A 4 -6.90 9.18 -10.67
CA PRO A 4 -7.27 7.81 -11.00
C PRO A 4 -6.05 6.89 -11.09
N SER A 5 -6.18 5.64 -10.64
CA SER A 5 -5.04 4.71 -10.61
C SER A 5 -4.64 4.31 -12.03
N VAL A 6 -3.39 4.61 -12.41
CA VAL A 6 -2.83 4.14 -13.69
C VAL A 6 -2.79 2.61 -13.72
N LEU A 7 -2.51 1.96 -12.59
CA LEU A 7 -2.51 0.50 -12.50
C LEU A 7 -3.92 -0.06 -12.75
N ALA A 8 -4.95 0.46 -12.07
CA ALA A 8 -6.32 -0.01 -12.27
C ALA A 8 -6.79 0.21 -13.73
N ARG A 9 -6.40 1.34 -14.34
CA ARG A 9 -6.68 1.61 -15.76
C ARG A 9 -6.02 0.61 -16.70
N VAL A 10 -4.75 0.26 -16.47
CA VAL A 10 -4.02 -0.74 -17.29
C VAL A 10 -4.62 -2.12 -17.10
N VAL A 11 -4.86 -2.54 -15.86
CA VAL A 11 -5.44 -3.86 -15.52
C VAL A 11 -6.83 -4.01 -16.15
N ARG A 12 -7.70 -2.98 -16.08
CA ARG A 12 -8.99 -2.97 -16.79
C ARG A 12 -8.81 -3.08 -18.31
N ARG A 13 -7.91 -2.30 -18.90
CA ARG A 13 -7.67 -2.32 -20.36
C ARG A 13 -7.22 -3.70 -20.85
N LEU A 14 -6.48 -4.42 -20.02
CA LEU A 14 -5.98 -5.76 -20.33
C LEU A 14 -6.99 -6.87 -20.00
N GLY A 15 -8.16 -6.56 -19.43
CA GLY A 15 -9.17 -7.56 -19.04
C GLY A 15 -8.84 -8.34 -17.75
N LEU A 16 -7.72 -8.03 -17.09
CA LEU A 16 -7.17 -8.86 -16.02
C LEU A 16 -8.03 -8.91 -14.75
N PHE A 17 -8.84 -7.90 -14.46
CA PHE A 17 -9.81 -8.01 -13.36
C PHE A 17 -10.90 -9.03 -13.68
N ALA A 18 -11.45 -8.98 -14.90
CA ALA A 18 -12.49 -9.92 -15.34
C ALA A 18 -11.96 -11.36 -15.44
N ASP A 19 -10.71 -11.54 -15.88
CA ASP A 19 -10.04 -12.85 -15.91
C ASP A 19 -9.92 -13.48 -14.52
N GLN A 20 -9.89 -12.65 -13.47
CA GLN A 20 -9.89 -13.08 -12.07
C GLN A 20 -11.31 -13.10 -11.44
N GLY A 21 -12.36 -12.84 -12.23
CA GLY A 21 -13.73 -12.75 -11.73
C GLY A 21 -13.98 -11.58 -10.79
N LEU A 22 -13.15 -10.53 -10.85
CA LEU A 22 -13.25 -9.35 -10.01
C LEU A 22 -13.98 -8.21 -10.72
N ASP A 23 -14.98 -7.64 -10.05
CA ASP A 23 -15.59 -6.38 -10.42
C ASP A 23 -15.06 -5.27 -9.49
N ILE A 24 -14.30 -4.33 -10.06
CA ILE A 24 -13.59 -3.30 -9.29
C ILE A 24 -14.21 -1.93 -9.55
N VAL A 25 -14.75 -1.33 -8.48
CA VAL A 25 -15.26 0.04 -8.46
C VAL A 25 -14.22 0.95 -7.80
N GLU A 26 -13.81 2.01 -8.50
CA GLU A 26 -12.93 3.04 -7.93
C GLU A 26 -13.77 4.19 -7.37
N GLN A 27 -13.61 4.49 -6.07
CA GLN A 27 -14.22 5.64 -5.42
C GLN A 27 -13.17 6.74 -5.15
N PRO A 28 -13.32 7.94 -5.73
CA PRO A 28 -12.45 9.07 -5.41
C PRO A 28 -12.61 9.52 -3.96
N VAL A 29 -11.51 9.95 -3.34
CA VAL A 29 -11.47 10.49 -1.98
C VAL A 29 -10.76 11.84 -1.96
N ALA A 30 -11.21 12.73 -1.09
CA ALA A 30 -10.70 14.11 -1.03
C ALA A 30 -9.38 14.25 -0.25
N SER A 31 -9.11 13.34 0.69
CA SER A 31 -7.92 13.35 1.55
C SER A 31 -7.57 11.93 2.01
N SER A 32 -6.34 11.74 2.53
CA SER A 32 -5.97 10.46 3.16
C SER A 32 -6.82 10.16 4.40
N SER A 33 -7.20 11.17 5.18
CA SER A 33 -8.09 10.97 6.34
C SER A 33 -9.49 10.51 5.91
N ALA A 34 -10.04 11.07 4.84
CA ALA A 34 -11.31 10.61 4.28
C ALA A 34 -11.18 9.16 3.74
N GLN A 35 -10.04 8.83 3.12
CA GLN A 35 -9.75 7.48 2.63
C GLN A 35 -9.74 6.45 3.77
N PHE A 36 -9.00 6.70 4.84
CA PHE A 36 -8.93 5.78 5.98
C PHE A 36 -10.23 5.72 6.76
N ARG A 37 -10.94 6.84 6.91
CA ARG A 37 -12.27 6.82 7.54
C ARG A 37 -13.24 5.94 6.75
N ALA A 38 -13.27 6.06 5.42
CA ALA A 38 -14.10 5.21 4.57
C ALA A 38 -13.71 3.72 4.65
N LEU A 39 -12.42 3.39 4.78
CA LEU A 39 -11.99 2.01 5.06
C LEU A 39 -12.53 1.49 6.40
N LEU A 40 -12.42 2.30 7.47
CA LEU A 40 -12.83 1.89 8.82
C LEU A 40 -14.34 1.79 8.96
N ASP A 41 -15.08 2.66 8.28
CA ASP A 41 -16.54 2.64 8.24
C ASP A 41 -17.09 1.52 7.33
N GLY A 42 -16.22 0.86 6.53
CA GLY A 42 -16.57 -0.23 5.62
C GLY A 42 -17.09 0.23 4.25
N ASP A 43 -17.00 1.53 3.95
CA ASP A 43 -17.35 2.11 2.65
C ASP A 43 -16.32 1.80 1.56
N LEU A 44 -15.09 1.43 1.95
CA LEU A 44 -14.04 0.93 1.06
C LEU A 44 -13.57 -0.44 1.55
N ASP A 45 -13.42 -1.39 0.61
CA ASP A 45 -12.80 -2.69 0.89
C ASP A 45 -11.26 -2.61 0.89
N MET A 46 -10.70 -1.73 0.04
CA MET A 46 -9.26 -1.56 -0.13
C MET A 46 -8.94 -0.10 -0.51
N ALA A 47 -7.81 0.39 -0.01
CA ALA A 47 -7.27 1.69 -0.39
C ALA A 47 -5.93 1.54 -1.11
N LEU A 48 -5.80 2.23 -2.24
CA LEU A 48 -4.50 2.46 -2.86
C LEU A 48 -3.89 3.74 -2.24
N THR A 49 -2.79 3.57 -1.50
CA THR A 49 -2.16 4.66 -0.75
C THR A 49 -0.66 4.42 -0.57
N SER A 50 0.09 5.42 -0.12
CA SER A 50 1.50 5.23 0.26
C SER A 50 1.58 4.41 1.55
N PRO A 51 2.50 3.45 1.66
CA PRO A 51 2.69 2.71 2.91
C PRO A 51 3.11 3.63 4.08
N ASP A 52 3.70 4.81 3.81
CA ASP A 52 3.97 5.83 4.83
C ASP A 52 2.68 6.36 5.49
N ASN A 53 1.60 6.48 4.70
CA ASN A 53 0.30 6.87 5.24
C ASN A 53 -0.21 5.80 6.20
N VAL A 54 -0.12 4.52 5.83
CA VAL A 54 -0.53 3.41 6.71
C VAL A 54 0.23 3.48 8.04
N LEU A 55 1.55 3.68 8.00
CA LEU A 55 2.36 3.81 9.20
C LEU A 55 1.92 5.00 10.07
N ALA A 56 1.69 6.17 9.46
CA ALA A 56 1.24 7.38 10.16
C ALA A 56 -0.09 7.16 10.88
N TYR A 57 -1.12 6.68 10.18
CA TYR A 57 -2.46 6.47 10.77
C TYR A 57 -2.52 5.28 11.74
N ARG A 58 -1.56 4.34 11.68
CA ARG A 58 -1.44 3.26 12.68
C ARG A 58 -0.70 3.68 13.95
N SER A 59 0.23 4.63 13.87
CA SER A 59 1.24 4.84 14.94
C SER A 59 1.26 6.24 15.54
N ALA A 60 0.75 7.26 14.83
CA ALA A 60 0.76 8.64 15.29
C ALA A 60 -0.60 9.02 15.89
N PRO A 61 -0.74 9.27 17.20
CA PRO A 61 -2.02 9.62 17.81
C PRO A 61 -2.55 11.00 17.38
N ASP A 62 -1.68 11.89 16.93
CA ASP A 62 -1.98 13.23 16.43
C ASP A 62 -2.25 13.26 14.91
N ASN A 63 -2.43 12.10 14.29
CA ASN A 63 -2.80 12.04 12.87
C ASN A 63 -4.19 12.68 12.63
N PRO A 64 -4.52 13.07 11.39
CA PRO A 64 -5.77 13.78 11.10
C PRO A 64 -7.10 13.03 11.36
N LEU A 65 -7.10 11.73 11.68
CA LEU A 65 -8.30 11.02 12.19
C LEU A 65 -8.54 11.31 13.68
N GLY A 66 -7.53 11.74 14.43
CA GLY A 66 -7.60 11.90 15.89
C GLY A 66 -7.52 10.59 16.67
N GLU A 67 -7.30 9.47 15.98
CA GLU A 67 -7.13 8.13 16.55
C GLU A 67 -6.21 7.27 15.68
N THR A 68 -5.55 6.28 16.30
CA THR A 68 -4.78 5.26 15.58
C THR A 68 -5.69 4.12 15.16
N ALA A 69 -5.44 3.52 14.00
CA ALA A 69 -6.24 2.41 13.47
C ALA A 69 -5.41 1.16 13.16
N ASP A 70 -6.01 -0.04 13.28
CA ASP A 70 -5.39 -1.31 12.85
C ASP A 70 -5.41 -1.41 11.31
N LEU A 71 -4.48 -0.71 10.68
CA LEU A 71 -4.31 -0.66 9.22
C LEU A 71 -3.14 -1.55 8.81
N ARG A 72 -3.29 -2.25 7.68
CA ARG A 72 -2.29 -3.18 7.15
C ARG A 72 -2.00 -2.90 5.69
N THR A 73 -0.73 -3.08 5.32
CA THR A 73 -0.28 -3.01 3.93
C THR A 73 -0.22 -4.42 3.35
N ASP A 74 -0.66 -4.60 2.11
CA ASP A 74 -0.48 -5.86 1.38
C ASP A 74 1.02 -6.15 1.17
N LEU A 75 1.51 -7.24 1.76
CA LEU A 75 2.92 -7.61 1.73
C LEU A 75 3.37 -8.09 0.34
N ASP A 76 2.51 -8.74 -0.43
CA ASP A 76 2.84 -9.21 -1.79
C ASP A 76 2.91 -8.04 -2.77
N ALA A 77 2.06 -7.04 -2.60
CA ALA A 77 2.17 -5.78 -3.32
C ALA A 77 3.51 -5.07 -3.01
N MET A 78 3.90 -5.01 -1.72
CA MET A 78 5.17 -4.41 -1.32
C MET A 78 6.39 -5.17 -1.86
N ARG A 79 6.37 -6.51 -1.85
CA ARG A 79 7.39 -7.36 -2.48
C ARG A 79 7.53 -7.04 -3.97
N THR A 80 6.41 -6.91 -4.68
CA THR A 80 6.40 -6.56 -6.10
C THR A 80 7.06 -5.21 -6.35
N VAL A 81 6.73 -4.18 -5.55
CA VAL A 81 7.34 -2.85 -5.67
C VAL A 81 8.85 -2.89 -5.44
N VAL A 82 9.32 -3.60 -4.40
CA VAL A 82 10.75 -3.76 -4.11
C VAL A 82 11.47 -4.48 -5.26
N GLN A 83 10.90 -5.55 -5.80
CA GLN A 83 11.45 -6.28 -6.94
C GLN A 83 11.54 -5.42 -8.20
N LEU A 84 10.49 -4.65 -8.52
CA LEU A 84 10.50 -3.71 -9.64
C LEU A 84 11.57 -2.63 -9.43
N ARG A 85 11.69 -2.09 -8.21
CA ARG A 85 12.71 -1.09 -7.89
C ARG A 85 14.12 -1.63 -8.10
N ARG A 86 14.41 -2.84 -7.62
CA ARG A 86 15.70 -3.54 -7.86
C ARG A 86 15.97 -3.79 -9.35
N LYS A 87 14.93 -4.17 -10.11
CA LYS A 87 15.07 -4.47 -11.54
C LYS A 87 15.33 -3.23 -12.38
N TYR A 88 14.68 -2.12 -12.06
CA TYR A 88 14.68 -0.92 -12.92
C TYR A 88 15.49 0.25 -12.38
N THR A 89 16.06 0.13 -11.18
CA THR A 89 16.98 1.14 -10.61
C THR A 89 18.35 0.51 -10.46
N SER A 90 19.37 1.13 -11.06
CA SER A 90 20.75 0.71 -10.86
C SER A 90 21.10 0.79 -9.37
N PRO A 91 21.71 -0.26 -8.78
CA PRO A 91 22.20 -0.17 -7.41
C PRO A 91 23.25 0.93 -7.30
N PRO A 92 23.41 1.57 -6.12
CA PRO A 92 24.53 2.47 -5.87
C PRO A 92 25.85 1.75 -6.18
N ILE A 93 26.76 2.41 -6.91
CA ILE A 93 28.05 1.80 -7.26
C ILE A 93 28.84 1.54 -5.97
N GLY A 94 29.19 0.27 -5.73
CA GLY A 94 30.07 -0.15 -4.63
C GLY A 94 29.46 -0.10 -3.22
N GLY A 95 28.15 0.11 -3.10
CA GLY A 95 27.44 0.15 -1.81
C GLY A 95 26.57 -1.08 -1.54
N PRO A 96 26.10 -1.27 -0.29
CA PRO A 96 25.10 -2.29 0.04
C PRO A 96 23.77 -2.01 -0.69
N ASP A 97 22.98 -3.05 -0.96
CA ASP A 97 21.64 -2.90 -1.53
C ASP A 97 20.77 -2.04 -0.58
N PRO A 98 20.35 -0.83 -0.99
CA PRO A 98 19.55 0.05 -0.14
C PRO A 98 18.16 -0.52 0.16
N LEU A 99 17.74 -1.57 -0.54
CA LEU A 99 16.46 -2.24 -0.34
C LEU A 99 16.58 -3.57 0.41
N ALA A 100 17.77 -3.94 0.89
CA ALA A 100 18.00 -5.21 1.58
C ALA A 100 17.06 -5.40 2.78
N SER A 101 16.80 -4.32 3.54
CA SER A 101 15.91 -4.32 4.70
C SER A 101 14.54 -3.70 4.43
N ALA A 102 14.18 -3.39 3.19
CA ALA A 102 12.97 -2.60 2.90
C ALA A 102 11.64 -3.23 3.35
N LEU A 103 11.64 -4.55 3.64
CA LEU A 103 10.50 -5.29 4.14
C LEU A 103 10.77 -5.90 5.53
N ASP A 104 11.78 -5.39 6.25
CA ASP A 104 12.05 -5.82 7.61
C ASP A 104 10.85 -5.47 8.51
N PRO A 105 10.25 -6.45 9.22
CA PRO A 105 9.16 -6.20 10.16
C PRO A 105 9.50 -5.16 11.24
N LEU A 106 10.79 -4.99 11.57
CA LEU A 106 11.26 -4.01 12.55
C LEU A 106 11.07 -2.56 12.07
N ASP A 107 10.98 -2.32 10.76
CA ASP A 107 10.72 -1.00 10.20
C ASP A 107 9.25 -0.58 10.35
N LYS A 108 8.43 -1.44 10.99
CA LYS A 108 7.00 -1.28 11.28
C LYS A 108 6.13 -1.16 10.05
N LEU A 109 6.66 -0.83 8.87
CA LEU A 109 5.90 -0.65 7.63
C LEU A 109 5.02 -1.86 7.29
N ILE A 110 5.56 -3.05 7.54
CA ILE A 110 4.85 -4.32 7.48
C ILE A 110 4.34 -4.64 8.89
N ASP A 111 3.08 -5.06 8.99
CA ASP A 111 2.56 -5.59 10.24
C ASP A 111 3.30 -6.91 10.57
N PRO A 112 3.96 -7.03 11.74
CA PRO A 112 4.72 -8.23 12.09
C PRO A 112 3.86 -9.50 12.13
N ARG A 113 2.54 -9.38 12.34
CA ARG A 113 1.60 -10.52 12.25
C ARG A 113 1.50 -11.11 10.85
N MET A 114 1.88 -10.36 9.81
CA MET A 114 1.85 -10.82 8.42
C MET A 114 3.10 -11.60 8.00
N THR A 115 4.16 -11.62 8.83
CA THR A 115 5.40 -12.35 8.52
C THR A 115 5.49 -13.74 9.16
N GLU A 116 4.60 -14.08 10.08
CA GLU A 116 4.60 -15.38 10.79
C GLU A 116 3.73 -16.46 10.11
N ALA A 117 2.99 -16.12 9.04
CA ALA A 117 2.01 -17.01 8.41
C ALA A 117 2.52 -17.75 7.15
N ALA A 118 3.82 -18.05 7.05
CA ALA A 118 4.42 -18.78 5.92
C ALA A 118 4.73 -20.23 6.26
#